data_AF-A0A954UN75-F1
#
_entry.id   AF-A0A954UN75-F1
#
_cell.length_a   1.000
_cell.length_b   1.000
_cell.length_c   1.000
_cell.angle_alpha   90.00
_cell.angle_beta   90.00
_cell.angle_gamma   90.00
#
_symmetry.space_group_name_H-M   'P 1'
#
loop_
_entity.id
_entity.type
_entity.pdbx_description
1 polymer ?
#
loop_
_entity_poly.entity_id
_entity_poly.type
_entity_poly.pdbx_seq_one_letter_code
_entity_poly.pdbx_strand_id
1 'polypeptide(L)'
;MARESWLAEDGQSTIIDDKAKNLASFVEAMADGHVDDQEVAAQEKRVIEAMQAVEPMLDDAAHAKVTELLCELSAFSVMQVLHELHEARMAASTTKFRG
;
A
#
# COMPACT_ATOMS: atom_id res chain seq x y z
N MET A 1 -21.60 -13.28 1.28
CA MET A 1 -20.21 -13.78 1.30
C MET A 1 -19.60 -13.43 2.65
N ALA A 2 -18.81 -14.31 3.25
CA ALA A 2 -18.12 -14.00 4.52
C ALA A 2 -17.13 -12.84 4.31
N ARG A 3 -16.96 -11.99 5.31
CA ARG A 3 -15.96 -10.91 5.26
C ARG A 3 -14.57 -11.53 5.20
N GLU A 4 -13.79 -11.13 4.21
CA GLU A 4 -12.40 -11.55 4.13
C GLU A 4 -11.58 -10.80 5.18
N SER A 5 -10.65 -11.51 5.84
CA SER A 5 -9.78 -10.91 6.85
C SER A 5 -8.82 -9.89 6.23
N TRP A 6 -8.43 -8.87 7.00
CA TRP A 6 -7.31 -7.97 6.66
C TRP A 6 -5.95 -8.52 7.10
N LEU A 7 -5.96 -9.60 7.89
CA LEU A 7 -4.78 -10.27 8.42
C LEU A 7 -4.59 -11.63 7.75
N ALA A 8 -3.34 -12.08 7.70
CA ALA A 8 -2.99 -13.44 7.34
C ALA A 8 -3.58 -14.46 8.34
N GLU A 9 -3.58 -15.74 7.99
CA GLU A 9 -4.16 -16.80 8.82
C GLU A 9 -3.52 -16.89 10.22
N ASP A 10 -2.24 -16.50 10.35
CA ASP A 10 -1.52 -16.46 11.62
C ASP A 10 -1.83 -15.22 12.48
N GLY A 11 -2.48 -14.21 11.90
CA GLY A 11 -2.78 -12.93 12.54
C GLY A 11 -1.55 -12.05 12.83
N GLN A 12 -0.37 -12.40 12.32
CA GLN A 12 0.90 -11.71 12.62
C GLN A 12 1.29 -10.70 11.54
N SER A 13 0.68 -10.79 10.36
CA SER A 13 0.92 -9.87 9.25
C SER A 13 -0.38 -9.39 8.62
N THR A 14 -0.33 -8.18 8.06
CA THR A 14 -1.39 -7.65 7.21
C THR A 14 -1.26 -8.22 5.80
N ILE A 15 -2.38 -8.56 5.16
CA ILE A 15 -2.42 -8.99 3.76
C ILE A 15 -2.88 -7.88 2.81
N ILE A 16 -3.04 -6.66 3.32
CA ILE A 16 -3.53 -5.52 2.53
C ILE A 16 -2.56 -5.16 1.41
N ASP A 17 -1.24 -5.19 1.63
CA ASP A 17 -0.26 -4.90 0.58
C ASP A 17 -0.27 -5.97 -0.52
N ASP A 18 -0.45 -7.24 -0.15
CA ASP A 18 -0.59 -8.33 -1.12
C ASP A 18 -1.89 -8.22 -1.91
N LYS A 19 -2.97 -7.77 -1.27
CA LYS A 19 -4.21 -7.42 -1.97
C LYS A 19 -4.01 -6.23 -2.90
N ALA A 20 -3.25 -5.21 -2.49
CA ALA A 20 -2.96 -4.03 -3.30
C ALA A 20 -2.19 -4.39 -4.57
N LYS A 21 -1.22 -5.31 -4.48
CA LYS A 21 -0.47 -5.83 -5.65
C LYS A 21 -1.36 -6.53 -6.69
N ASN A 22 -2.53 -7.02 -6.28
CA ASN A 22 -3.51 -7.66 -7.16
C ASN A 22 -4.54 -6.67 -7.74
N LEU A 23 -4.50 -5.39 -7.38
CA LEU A 23 -5.36 -4.39 -8.00
C LEU A 23 -4.98 -4.24 -9.48
N ALA A 24 -5.97 -4.32 -10.37
CA ALA A 24 -5.74 -4.13 -11.80
C ALA A 24 -5.01 -2.81 -12.08
N SER A 25 -5.39 -1.74 -11.36
CA SER A 25 -4.74 -0.43 -11.48
C SER A 25 -3.27 -0.42 -11.05
N PHE A 26 -2.89 -1.27 -10.10
CA PHE A 26 -1.48 -1.42 -9.70
C PHE A 26 -0.71 -2.23 -10.74
N VAL A 27 -1.28 -3.33 -11.22
CA VAL A 27 -0.65 -4.17 -12.26
C VAL A 27 -0.43 -3.39 -13.54
N GLU A 28 -1.40 -2.57 -13.95
CA GLU A 28 -1.31 -1.70 -15.12
C GLU A 28 -0.21 -0.65 -14.96
N ALA A 29 -0.20 0.09 -13.83
CA ALA A 29 0.80 1.14 -13.59
C ALA A 29 2.24 0.62 -13.43
N MET A 30 2.40 -0.66 -13.07
CA MET A 30 3.72 -1.28 -12.92
C MET A 30 4.19 -2.00 -14.20
N ALA A 31 3.36 -2.07 -15.25
CA ALA A 31 3.59 -2.95 -16.40
C ALA A 31 4.85 -2.61 -17.20
N ASP A 32 5.21 -1.33 -17.30
CA ASP A 32 6.40 -0.85 -18.01
C ASP A 32 7.59 -0.56 -17.07
N GLY A 33 7.39 -0.74 -15.76
CA GLY A 33 8.39 -0.50 -14.73
C GLY A 33 8.60 0.97 -14.36
N HIS A 34 7.75 1.89 -14.84
CA HIS A 34 7.84 3.32 -14.53
C HIS A 34 6.46 3.91 -14.23
N VAL A 35 6.22 4.28 -12.97
CA VAL A 35 4.99 4.99 -12.60
C VAL A 35 5.13 6.48 -12.91
N ASP A 36 4.26 7.01 -13.76
CA ASP A 36 4.24 8.42 -14.14
C ASP A 36 3.25 9.28 -13.32
N ASP A 37 3.30 10.61 -13.51
CA ASP A 37 2.46 11.57 -12.78
C ASP A 37 0.95 11.35 -13.01
N GLN A 38 0.56 10.89 -14.21
CA GLN A 38 -0.84 10.63 -14.56
C GLN A 38 -1.35 9.38 -13.84
N GLU A 39 -0.52 8.35 -13.74
CA GLU A 39 -0.83 7.11 -13.04
C GLU A 39 -0.97 7.34 -11.53
N VAL A 40 -0.10 8.16 -10.95
CA VAL A 40 -0.22 8.60 -9.55
C VAL A 40 -1.53 9.36 -9.34
N ALA A 41 -1.84 10.34 -10.19
CA ALA A 41 -3.07 11.12 -10.09
C ALA A 41 -4.33 10.24 -10.26
N ALA A 42 -4.28 9.24 -11.16
CA ALA A 42 -5.36 8.29 -11.35
C ALA A 42 -5.56 7.41 -10.10
N GLN A 43 -4.48 7.01 -9.42
CA GLN A 43 -4.55 6.26 -8.18
C GLN A 43 -5.10 7.10 -7.03
N GLU A 44 -4.66 8.35 -6.90
CA GLU A 44 -5.21 9.29 -5.91
C GLU A 44 -6.72 9.47 -6.09
N LYS A 45 -7.18 9.65 -7.34
CA LYS A 45 -8.60 9.76 -7.64
C LYS A 45 -9.38 8.53 -7.15
N ARG A 46 -8.87 7.31 -7.37
CA ARG A 46 -9.50 6.07 -6.89
C ARG A 46 -9.56 6.01 -5.36
N VAL A 47 -8.52 6.48 -4.68
CA VAL A 47 -8.50 6.56 -3.19
C VAL A 47 -9.57 7.54 -2.69
N ILE A 48 -9.68 8.72 -3.31
CA ILE A 48 -10.70 9.72 -2.95
C ILE A 48 -12.11 9.15 -3.14
N GLU A 49 -12.39 8.52 -4.30
CA GLU A 49 -13.69 7.91 -4.57
C GLU A 49 -14.02 6.81 -3.55
N ALA A 50 -13.04 5.99 -3.16
CA ALA A 50 -13.23 4.96 -2.14
C ALA A 50 -13.51 5.56 -0.74
N MET A 51 -12.78 6.59 -0.34
CA MET A 51 -13.00 7.29 0.93
C MET A 51 -14.40 7.92 0.96
N GLN A 52 -14.80 8.63 -0.09
CA GLN A 52 -16.13 9.24 -0.20
C GLN A 52 -17.27 8.22 -0.12
N ALA A 53 -17.06 7.00 -0.63
CA ALA A 53 -18.05 5.93 -0.56
C ALA A 53 -18.16 5.29 0.84
N VAL A 54 -17.03 5.15 1.54
CA VAL A 54 -16.96 4.44 2.83
C VAL A 54 -17.25 5.35 4.01
N GLU A 55 -16.73 6.57 4.01
CA GLU A 55 -16.78 7.49 5.15
C GLU A 55 -18.20 7.73 5.70
N PRO A 56 -19.25 7.96 4.87
CA PRO A 56 -20.61 8.17 5.36
C PRO A 56 -21.28 6.92 5.95
N MET A 57 -20.71 5.73 5.74
CA MET A 57 -21.23 4.47 6.28
C MET A 57 -20.75 4.20 7.72
N LEU A 58 -19.82 5.01 8.22
CA LEU A 58 -19.21 4.85 9.53
C LEU A 58 -19.86 5.82 10.51
N ASP A 59 -20.18 5.34 11.71
CA ASP A 59 -20.42 6.25 12.83
C ASP A 59 -19.11 6.88 13.33
N ASP A 60 -19.18 7.89 14.18
CA ASP A 60 -18.00 8.63 14.67
C ASP A 60 -16.93 7.70 15.30
N ALA A 61 -17.36 6.66 16.01
CA ALA A 61 -16.44 5.73 16.67
C ALA A 61 -15.75 4.79 15.69
N ALA A 62 -16.47 4.30 14.69
CA ALA A 62 -15.93 3.48 13.61
C ALA A 62 -15.03 4.31 12.70
N HIS A 63 -15.43 5.54 12.38
CA HIS A 63 -14.65 6.49 11.59
C HIS A 63 -13.29 6.76 12.21
N ALA A 64 -13.25 7.05 13.52
CA ALA A 64 -11.99 7.29 14.23
C ALA A 64 -11.03 6.10 14.13
N LYS A 65 -11.53 4.87 14.32
CA LYS A 65 -10.71 3.64 14.24
C LYS A 65 -10.23 3.35 12.83
N VAL A 66 -11.09 3.54 11.82
CA VAL A 66 -10.71 3.35 10.41
C VAL A 66 -9.69 4.41 9.99
N THR A 67 -9.85 5.65 10.45
CA THR A 67 -8.88 6.73 10.20
C THR A 67 -7.51 6.39 10.77
N GLU A 68 -7.44 5.95 12.03
CA GLU A 68 -6.19 5.49 12.65
C GLU A 68 -5.55 4.35 11.85
N LEU A 69 -6.35 3.36 11.43
CA LEU A 69 -5.87 2.26 10.61
C LEU A 69 -5.32 2.72 9.24
N LEU A 70 -6.00 3.64 8.56
CA LEU A 70 -5.54 4.17 7.26
C LEU A 70 -4.22 4.92 7.41
N CYS A 71 -4.05 5.67 8.50
CA CYS A 71 -2.79 6.36 8.83
C CYS A 71 -1.66 5.37 9.09
N GLU A 72 -1.89 4.34 9.91
CA GLU A 72 -0.89 3.30 10.21
C GLU A 72 -0.49 2.51 8.96
N LEU A 73 -1.46 2.12 8.12
CA LEU A 73 -1.17 1.46 6.84
C LEU A 73 -0.34 2.35 5.91
N SER A 74 -0.69 3.63 5.79
CA SER A 74 0.05 4.57 4.93
C SER A 74 1.50 4.75 5.42
N ALA A 75 1.69 4.90 6.73
CA ALA A 75 3.02 4.99 7.32
C ALA A 75 3.83 3.71 7.10
N PHE A 76 3.20 2.54 7.33
CA PHE A 76 3.83 1.24 7.16
C PHE A 76 4.28 1.00 5.71
N SER A 77 3.43 1.26 4.72
CA SER A 77 3.79 1.10 3.30
C SER A 77 4.96 2.01 2.90
N VAL A 78 5.00 3.26 3.38
CA VAL A 78 6.15 4.16 3.14
C VAL A 78 7.42 3.61 3.79
N MET A 79 7.33 3.13 5.04
CA MET A 79 8.47 2.55 5.74
C MET A 79 9.02 1.31 5.03
N GLN A 80 8.16 0.43 4.52
CA GLN A 80 8.56 -0.73 3.73
C GLN A 80 9.32 -0.32 2.47
N VAL A 81 8.76 0.59 1.67
CA VAL A 81 9.41 1.06 0.43
C VAL A 81 10.78 1.70 0.73
N LEU A 82 10.87 2.52 1.77
CA LEU A 82 12.14 3.14 2.17
C LEU A 82 13.16 2.10 2.66
N HIS A 83 12.70 1.08 3.40
CA HIS A 83 13.54 -0.02 3.86
C HIS A 83 14.11 -0.82 2.67
N GLU A 84 13.25 -1.21 1.72
CA GLU A 84 13.65 -1.93 0.51
C GLU A 84 14.63 -1.14 -0.35
N LEU A 85 14.39 0.16 -0.53
CA LEU A 85 15.30 1.04 -1.27
C LEU A 85 16.67 1.17 -0.58
N HIS A 86 16.69 1.23 0.75
CA HIS A 86 17.93 1.26 1.53
C HIS A 86 18.73 -0.04 1.34
N GLU A 87 18.08 -1.20 1.50
CA GLU A 87 18.70 -2.52 1.30
C GLU A 87 19.25 -2.68 -0.12
N ALA A 88 18.49 -2.30 -1.14
CA ALA A 88 18.93 -2.36 -2.54
C ALA A 88 20.17 -1.50 -2.79
N ARG A 89 20.23 -0.30 -2.20
CA ARG A 89 21.39 0.59 -2.28
C ARG A 89 22.62 -0.02 -1.59
N MET A 90 22.44 -0.65 -0.43
CA MET A 90 23.52 -1.30 0.31
C MET A 90 24.09 -2.50 -0.46
N ALA A 91 23.23 -3.33 -1.06
CA ALA A 91 23.63 -4.46 -1.89
C ALA A 91 24.43 -4.02 -3.13
N ALA A 92 24.01 -2.95 -3.80
CA ALA A 92 24.73 -2.38 -4.95
C ALA A 92 26.11 -1.81 -4.57
N SER A 93 26.24 -1.24 -3.35
CA SER A 93 27.50 -0.68 -2.87
C SER A 93 28.55 -1.74 -2.51
N THR A 94 28.12 -2.89 -1.97
CA THR A 94 29.01 -3.99 -1.55
C THR A 94 29.59 -4.75 -2.74
N THR A 95 28.88 -4.79 -3.87
CA THR A 95 29.34 -5.45 -5.11
C THR A 95 30.48 -4.69 -5.79
N LYS A 96 30.55 -3.35 -5.64
CA LYS A 96 31.59 -2.50 -6.25
C LYS A 96 32.99 -2.65 -5.63
N PHE A 97 33.13 -3.31 -4.49
CA PHE A 97 34.41 -3.49 -3.78
C PHE A 97 35.04 -4.89 -3.93
N ARG A 98 34.50 -5.76 -4.80
CA ARG A 98 35.05 -7.10 -5.08
C ARG A 98 35.66 -7.23 -6.48
N GLY A 99 36.45 -6.24 -6.90
CA GLY A 99 37.23 -6.23 -8.14
C GLY A 99 38.72 -6.08 -7.86
#